data_AF-A0A1X9MAZ3-F1
#
_entry.id   AF-A0A1X9MAZ3-F1
#
_cell.length_a   1.000
_cell.length_b   1.000
_cell.length_c   1.000
_cell.angle_alpha   90.00
_cell.angle_beta   90.00
_cell.angle_gamma   90.00
#
_symmetry.space_group_name_H-M   'P 1'
#
loop_
_entity.id
_entity.type
_entity.pdbx_description
1 polymer ?
#
loop_
_entity_poly.entity_id
_entity_poly.type
_entity_poly.pdbx_seq_one_letter_code
_entity_poly.pdbx_strand_id
1 'polypeptide(L)'
;MARYRKKPIIVEAVILSRTITIETPEGSVKGFRGDYLITESDGNQFLCKADQFESEYERIRDGRDVTTFIKRCLWKVKNTSKDFFVKAK
;
A
#
# COMPACT_ATOMS: atom_id res chain seq x y z
N MET A 1 36.37 -1.40 -8.92
CA MET A 1 35.15 -1.44 -9.78
C MET A 1 33.98 -0.92 -8.97
N ALA A 2 33.10 -0.09 -9.56
CA ALA A 2 31.93 0.44 -8.87
C ALA A 2 30.79 -0.60 -8.87
N ARG A 3 30.08 -0.71 -7.73
CA ARG A 3 28.91 -1.59 -7.56
C ARG A 3 27.67 -0.73 -7.43
N TYR A 4 26.59 -1.13 -8.11
CA TYR A 4 25.31 -0.42 -8.11
C TYR A 4 24.17 -1.36 -7.71
N ARG A 5 23.08 -0.80 -7.18
CA ARG A 5 21.82 -1.52 -6.88
C ARG A 5 20.67 -0.91 -7.68
N LYS A 6 19.73 -1.74 -8.13
CA LYS A 6 18.49 -1.28 -8.77
C LYS A 6 17.64 -0.51 -7.75
N LYS A 7 16.89 0.50 -8.22
CA LYS A 7 15.92 1.22 -7.38
C LYS A 7 14.76 0.26 -7.02
N PRO A 8 14.28 0.26 -5.77
CA PRO A 8 13.07 -0.49 -5.41
C PRO A 8 11.86 0.14 -6.11
N ILE A 9 11.01 -0.70 -6.70
CA ILE A 9 9.82 -0.28 -7.44
C ILE A 9 8.61 -0.60 -6.55
N ILE A 10 7.74 0.39 -6.36
CA ILE A 10 6.46 0.24 -5.66
C ILE A 10 5.37 0.29 -6.73
N VAL A 11 4.47 -0.69 -6.71
CA VAL A 11 3.38 -0.82 -7.68
C VAL A 11 2.05 -0.93 -6.96
N GLU A 12 0.97 -0.53 -7.63
CA GLU A 12 -0.39 -0.79 -7.16
C GLU A 12 -0.90 -2.07 -7.81
N ALA A 13 -1.55 -2.95 -7.05
CA ALA A 13 -2.06 -4.20 -7.58
C ALA A 13 -3.47 -4.50 -7.05
N VAL A 14 -4.33 -5.01 -7.93
CA VAL A 14 -5.72 -5.38 -7.63
C VAL A 14 -6.01 -6.79 -8.10
N ILE A 15 -6.64 -7.59 -7.24
CA ILE A 15 -7.10 -8.94 -7.61
C ILE A 15 -8.34 -8.85 -8.50
N LEU A 16 -8.32 -9.60 -9.60
CA LEU A 16 -9.42 -9.66 -10.54
C LEU A 16 -10.56 -10.53 -10.01
N SER A 17 -11.76 -9.95 -9.94
CA SER A 17 -12.98 -10.66 -9.54
C SER A 17 -13.71 -11.36 -10.69
N ARG A 18 -13.40 -10.96 -11.93
CA ARG A 18 -13.98 -11.47 -13.18
C ARG A 18 -12.91 -11.57 -14.25
N THR A 19 -13.16 -12.39 -15.25
CA THR A 19 -12.31 -12.48 -16.44
C THR A 19 -12.41 -11.17 -17.21
N ILE A 20 -11.27 -10.52 -17.46
CA ILE A 20 -11.18 -9.28 -18.23
C ILE A 20 -10.16 -9.44 -19.35
N THR A 21 -10.33 -8.66 -20.41
CA THR A 21 -9.31 -8.52 -21.45
C THR A 21 -8.85 -7.07 -21.41
N ILE A 22 -7.54 -6.85 -21.26
CA ILE A 22 -6.93 -5.53 -21.30
C ILE A 22 -6.11 -5.40 -22.57
N GLU A 23 -6.05 -4.20 -23.11
CA GLU A 23 -5.16 -3.85 -24.22
C GLU A 23 -3.89 -3.25 -23.62
N THR A 24 -2.78 -3.99 -23.71
CA THR A 24 -1.46 -3.46 -23.39
C THR A 24 -0.75 -3.07 -24.69
N PRO A 25 0.33 -2.27 -24.63
CA PRO A 25 1.14 -1.94 -25.82
C PRO A 25 1.71 -3.18 -26.53
N GLU A 26 1.83 -4.29 -25.80
CA GLU A 26 2.34 -5.57 -26.28
C GLU A 26 1.23 -6.45 -26.88
N GLY A 27 -0.05 -6.08 -26.70
CA GLY A 27 -1.21 -6.76 -27.27
C GLY A 27 -2.37 -6.91 -26.29
N SER A 28 -3.46 -7.50 -26.77
CA SER A 28 -4.61 -7.82 -25.92
C SER A 28 -4.30 -9.03 -25.04
N VAL A 29 -4.28 -8.84 -23.71
CA VAL A 29 -4.03 -9.91 -22.74
C VAL A 29 -5.31 -10.21 -21.98
N LYS A 30 -5.63 -11.50 -21.84
CA LYS A 30 -6.80 -11.98 -21.11
C LYS A 30 -6.39 -12.39 -19.69
N GLY A 31 -6.95 -11.71 -18.70
CA GLY A 31 -6.79 -12.01 -17.28
C GLY A 31 -7.97 -12.82 -16.75
N PHE A 32 -7.69 -13.74 -15.84
CA PHE A 32 -8.72 -14.57 -15.20
C PHE A 32 -8.99 -14.11 -13.77
N ARG A 33 -10.08 -14.61 -13.20
CA ARG A 33 -10.42 -14.36 -11.80
C ARG A 33 -9.33 -14.93 -10.89
N GLY A 34 -8.84 -14.12 -9.96
CA GLY A 34 -7.76 -14.48 -9.04
C GLY A 34 -6.38 -13.98 -9.46
N ASP A 35 -6.20 -13.58 -10.72
CA ASP A 35 -4.96 -12.93 -11.16
C ASP A 35 -4.88 -11.49 -10.62
N TYR A 36 -3.68 -10.96 -10.54
CA TYR A 36 -3.42 -9.57 -10.18
C TYR A 36 -3.28 -8.71 -11.43
N LEU A 37 -3.98 -7.57 -11.44
CA LEU A 37 -3.72 -6.47 -12.35
C LEU A 37 -2.81 -5.46 -11.65
N ILE A 38 -1.59 -5.32 -12.14
CA ILE A 38 -0.56 -4.42 -11.62
C ILE A 38 -0.57 -3.13 -12.43
N THR A 39 -0.51 -1.99 -11.76
CA THR A 39 -0.38 -0.66 -12.34
C THR A 39 0.91 -0.01 -11.85
N GLU A 40 1.76 0.39 -12.80
CA GLU A 40 3.01 1.12 -12.54
C GLU A 40 2.76 2.64 -12.47
N SER A 41 3.74 3.39 -11.96
CA SER A 41 3.67 4.85 -11.85
C SER A 41 3.48 5.58 -13.18
N ASP A 42 3.92 4.96 -14.27
CA ASP A 42 3.79 5.51 -15.63
C ASP A 42 2.42 5.25 -16.26
N GLY A 43 1.51 4.57 -15.53
CA GLY A 43 0.16 4.22 -16.00
C GLY A 43 0.11 2.92 -16.81
N ASN A 44 1.25 2.24 -16.98
CA ASN A 44 1.30 0.93 -17.63
C ASN A 44 0.62 -0.12 -16.74
N GLN A 45 -0.15 -1.00 -17.38
CA GLN A 45 -0.90 -2.06 -16.72
C GLN A 45 -0.48 -3.43 -17.24
N PHE A 46 -0.28 -4.38 -16.33
CA PHE A 46 0.11 -5.75 -16.66
C PHE A 46 -0.64 -6.76 -15.81
N LEU A 47 -0.87 -7.94 -16.38
CA LEU A 47 -1.48 -9.07 -15.68
C LEU A 47 -0.40 -10.00 -15.14
N CYS A 48 -0.56 -10.42 -13.89
CA CYS A 48 0.33 -11.34 -13.22
C CYS A 48 -0.47 -12.42 -12.48
N LYS A 49 -0.01 -13.67 -12.53
CA LYS A 49 -0.63 -14.75 -11.77
C LYS A 49 -0.39 -14.57 -10.28
N ALA A 50 -1.35 -14.99 -9.46
CA ALA A 50 -1.26 -14.88 -8.01
C ALA A 50 0.02 -15.47 -7.41
N ASP A 51 0.37 -16.71 -7.79
CA ASP A 51 1.57 -17.40 -7.27
C ASP A 51 2.86 -16.62 -7.56
N GLN A 52 2.94 -16.02 -8.75
CA GLN A 52 4.10 -15.24 -9.16
C GLN A 52 4.16 -13.91 -8.40
N PHE A 53 3.02 -13.23 -8.28
CA PHE A 53 2.94 -11.95 -7.60
C PHE A 53 3.31 -12.06 -6.11
N GLU A 54 2.79 -13.07 -5.40
CA GLU A 54 3.04 -13.25 -3.97
C GLU A 54 4.49 -13.65 -3.64
N SER A 55 5.21 -14.22 -4.62
CA SER A 55 6.63 -14.53 -4.51
C SER A 55 7.53 -13.31 -4.74
N GLU A 56 7.14 -12.42 -5.66
CA GLU A 56 7.96 -11.29 -6.09
C GLU A 56 7.69 -9.98 -5.33
N TYR A 57 6.48 -9.80 -4.78
CA TYR A 57 6.04 -8.56 -4.16
C TYR A 57 5.68 -8.73 -2.69
N GLU A 58 6.09 -7.76 -1.88
CA GLU A 58 5.72 -7.68 -0.47
C GLU A 58 4.73 -6.53 -0.24
N ARG A 59 3.70 -6.78 0.56
CA ARG A 59 2.73 -5.75 0.93
C ARG A 59 3.35 -4.72 1.85
N ILE A 60 3.51 -3.50 1.36
CA ILE A 60 3.94 -2.36 2.17
C ILE A 60 2.80 -1.94 3.09
N ARG A 61 3.07 -1.90 4.40
CA ARG A 61 2.18 -1.26 5.37
C ARG A 61 2.48 0.23 5.38
N ASP A 62 1.67 1.02 4.69
CA ASP A 62 1.73 2.48 4.84
C ASP A 62 1.35 2.83 6.28
N GLY A 63 2.38 3.11 7.08
CA GLY A 63 2.29 3.49 8.50
C GLY A 63 1.69 4.88 8.72
N ARG A 64 0.59 5.23 8.06
CA ARG A 64 -0.26 6.34 8.49
C ARG A 64 -1.13 5.86 9.65
N ASP A 65 -0.50 5.53 10.77
CA ASP A 65 -1.18 5.32 12.04
C ASP A 65 -1.70 6.68 12.57
N VAL A 66 -2.78 7.16 11.95
CA VAL A 66 -3.54 8.33 12.41
C VAL A 66 -3.98 8.11 13.87
N THR A 67 -4.20 6.85 14.23
CA THR A 67 -4.53 6.37 15.58
C THR A 67 -3.43 6.71 16.59
N THR A 68 -2.15 6.57 16.23
CA THR A 68 -1.02 6.90 17.10
C THR A 68 -0.90 8.42 17.29
N PHE A 69 -1.17 9.19 16.24
CA PHE A 69 -1.19 10.66 16.31
C PHE A 69 -2.34 11.16 17.20
N ILE A 70 -3.55 10.63 17.02
CA ILE A 70 -4.75 10.98 17.81
C ILE A 70 -4.58 10.57 19.27
N LYS A 71 -4.03 9.38 19.56
CA LYS A 71 -3.74 8.94 20.93
C LYS A 71 -2.76 9.87 21.65
N ARG A 72 -1.72 10.36 20.95
CA ARG A 72 -0.77 11.34 21.50
C ARG A 72 -1.45 12.66 21.86
N CYS A 73 -2.33 13.16 21.00
CA CYS A 73 -3.11 14.38 21.27
C CYS A 73 -4.06 14.19 22.46
N LEU A 74 -4.83 13.09 22.49
CA LEU A 74 -5.78 12.81 23.57
C LEU A 74 -5.08 12.58 24.92
N TRP A 75 -3.93 11.92 24.94
CA TRP A 75 -3.15 11.76 26.16
C TRP A 75 -2.66 13.11 26.72
N LYS A 76 -2.23 14.02 25.83
CA LYS A 76 -1.80 15.36 26.22
C LYS A 76 -2.97 16.17 26.81
N VAL A 77 -4.15 16.11 26.19
CA VAL A 77 -5.38 16.77 26.71
C VAL A 77 -5.81 16.19 28.06
N LYS A 78 -5.79 14.86 28.21
CA LYS A 78 -6.17 14.16 29.45
C LYS A 78 -5.22 14.46 30.62
N ASN A 79 -3.93 14.61 30.37
CA ASN A 79 -2.97 14.99 31.42
C ASN A 79 -3.13 16.47 31.81
N THR A 80 -3.32 17.38 30.85
CA THR A 80 -3.53 18.81 31.16
C THR A 80 -4.80 19.05 31.99
N SER A 81 -5.87 18.30 31.76
CA SER A 81 -7.11 18.45 32.54
C SER A 81 -7.03 17.91 33.97
N LYS A 82 -6.15 16.94 34.25
CA LYS A 82 -5.88 16.48 35.62
C LYS A 82 -5.13 17.51 36.46
N ASP A 83 -4.18 18.23 35.87
CA ASP A 83 -3.41 19.29 36.54
C ASP A 83 -4.32 20.45 36.99
N PHE A 84 -5.33 20.81 36.19
CA PHE A 84 -6.32 21.82 36.58
C PHE A 84 -7.20 21.41 37.76
N PHE A 85 -7.55 20.13 37.86
CA PHE A 85 -8.39 19.62 38.95
C PHE A 85 -7.63 19.47 40.27
N VAL A 86 -6.31 19.25 40.22
CA VAL A 86 -5.44 19.20 41.41
C VAL A 86 -5.14 20.61 41.94
N LYS A 87 -5.12 21.63 41.07
CA LYS A 87 -4.82 23.03 41.44
C LYS A 87 -6.04 23.83 41.93
N ALA A 88 -7.24 23.28 41.78
CA ALA A 88 -8.52 23.89 42.17
C ALA A 88 -9.06 23.39 43.53
N LYS A 89 -8.27 22.59 44.27
CA LYS A 89 -8.55 22.12 45.62
C LYS A 89 -7.48 22.67 46.58
#